data_AF-A0A1W9VLB4-F1
#
_entry.id   AF-A0A1W9VLB4-F1
#
_cell.length_a   1.000
_cell.length_b   1.000
_cell.length_c   1.000
_cell.angle_alpha   90.00
_cell.angle_beta   90.00
_cell.angle_gamma   90.00
#
_symmetry.space_group_name_H-M   'P 1'
#
loop_
_entity.id
_entity.type
_entity.pdbx_description
1 polymer ?
#
loop_
_entity_poly.entity_id
_entity_poly.type
_entity_poly.pdbx_seq_one_letter_code
_entity_poly.pdbx_strand_id
1 'polypeptide(L)'
;MKYRYLVARSLARMAQAGVLTLAWVMDRVTRRQMRYYLGALPLLYTILDDLKVAEVVNRYAPTRSDLSHGTVVVVLVLNRLHAPRALHRVADWMGQTVLVRILGVESARFNKDRLARTLSVLTPHTQEIWQAVVSRAIVRYNIDLSVICS
;
A
#
# COMPACT_ATOMS: atom_id res chain seq x y z
N MET A 1 -5.74 -29.35 35.51
CA MET A 1 -6.90 -30.15 35.05
C MET A 1 -8.23 -29.38 34.94
N LYS A 2 -8.53 -28.34 35.73
CA LYS A 2 -9.81 -27.59 35.67
C LYS A 2 -10.02 -26.71 34.42
N TYR A 3 -8.96 -26.24 33.77
CA TYR A 3 -9.06 -25.29 32.64
C TYR A 3 -9.59 -25.93 31.35
N ARG A 4 -9.19 -27.18 31.06
CA ARG A 4 -9.63 -27.93 29.86
C ARG A 4 -11.12 -28.32 29.92
N TYR A 5 -11.67 -28.52 31.12
CA TYR A 5 -13.08 -28.87 31.32
C TYR A 5 -14.03 -27.69 31.07
N LEU A 6 -13.61 -26.46 31.40
CA LEU A 6 -14.42 -25.26 31.18
C LEU A 6 -14.52 -24.88 29.70
N VAL A 7 -13.43 -25.03 28.96
CA VAL A 7 -13.39 -24.80 27.51
C VAL A 7 -14.19 -25.89 26.76
N ALA A 8 -14.08 -27.15 27.18
CA ALA A 8 -14.87 -28.23 26.57
C ALA A 8 -16.39 -28.04 26.78
N ARG A 9 -16.79 -27.55 27.96
CA ARG A 9 -18.19 -27.35 28.33
C ARG A 9 -18.80 -26.08 27.72
N SER A 10 -18.01 -25.04 27.46
CA SER A 10 -18.46 -23.87 26.70
C SER A 10 -18.61 -24.21 25.21
N LEU A 11 -17.67 -24.96 24.63
CA LEU A 11 -17.75 -25.42 23.24
C LEU A 11 -18.94 -26.37 23.00
N ALA A 12 -19.22 -27.29 23.94
CA ALA A 12 -20.36 -28.20 23.85
C ALA A 12 -21.73 -27.47 23.88
N ARG A 13 -21.85 -26.42 24.70
CA ARG A 13 -23.06 -25.56 24.72
C ARG A 13 -23.23 -24.76 23.43
N MET A 14 -22.15 -24.38 22.77
CA MET A 14 -22.19 -23.59 21.53
C MET A 14 -22.47 -24.45 20.29
N ALA A 15 -22.03 -25.72 20.28
CA ALA A 15 -22.36 -26.68 19.22
C ALA A 15 -23.85 -27.08 19.21
N GLN A 16 -24.49 -27.18 20.38
CA GLN A 16 -25.93 -27.48 20.48
C GLN A 16 -26.85 -26.30 20.07
N ALA A 17 -26.32 -25.08 19.98
CA ALA A 17 -27.11 -23.89 19.66
C ALA A 17 -27.27 -23.61 18.16
N GLY A 18 -26.67 -24.41 17.26
CA GLY A 18 -26.94 -24.33 15.82
C GLY A 18 -26.68 -22.97 15.15
N VAL A 19 -25.87 -22.10 15.74
CA VAL A 19 -25.59 -20.77 15.20
C VAL A 19 -24.08 -20.53 15.17
N LEU A 20 -23.46 -20.88 14.04
CA LEU A 20 -22.33 -20.07 13.58
C LEU A 20 -22.93 -18.70 13.24
N THR A 21 -22.87 -17.75 14.15
CA THR A 21 -23.37 -16.40 13.83
C THR A 21 -22.52 -15.88 12.68
N LEU A 22 -23.18 -15.46 11.61
CA LEU A 22 -22.54 -14.82 10.46
C LEU A 22 -21.58 -13.71 10.93
N ALA A 23 -21.93 -12.99 12.01
CA ALA A 23 -21.07 -11.99 12.64
C ALA A 23 -19.70 -12.51 13.10
N TRP A 24 -19.60 -13.74 13.64
CA TRP A 24 -18.32 -14.33 14.08
C TRP A 24 -17.47 -14.81 12.90
N VAL A 25 -18.12 -15.36 11.87
CA VAL A 25 -17.46 -15.73 10.61
C VAL A 25 -16.98 -14.47 9.91
N MET A 26 -17.83 -13.45 9.81
CA MET A 26 -17.50 -12.14 9.27
C MET A 26 -16.36 -11.50 10.06
N ASP A 27 -16.43 -11.38 11.39
CA ASP A 27 -15.34 -10.81 12.18
C ASP A 27 -14.00 -11.54 11.98
N ARG A 28 -14.00 -12.87 11.82
CA ARG A 28 -12.78 -13.64 11.56
C ARG A 28 -12.26 -13.48 10.13
N VAL A 29 -13.14 -13.42 9.13
CA VAL A 29 -12.81 -13.15 7.73
C VAL A 29 -12.34 -11.71 7.57
N THR A 30 -13.07 -10.76 8.13
CA THR A 30 -12.75 -9.34 8.20
C THR A 30 -11.39 -9.14 8.86
N ARG A 31 -11.06 -9.72 10.02
CA ARG A 31 -9.71 -9.56 10.62
C ARG A 31 -8.57 -10.10 9.74
N ARG A 32 -8.77 -11.21 9.02
CA ARG A 32 -7.74 -11.75 8.11
C ARG A 32 -7.60 -10.95 6.82
N GLN A 33 -8.71 -10.60 6.18
CA GLN A 33 -8.71 -9.71 5.01
C GLN A 33 -8.15 -8.35 5.39
N MET A 34 -8.55 -7.77 6.52
CA MET A 34 -8.04 -6.50 7.02
C MET A 34 -6.53 -6.55 7.28
N ARG A 35 -5.96 -7.66 7.77
CA ARG A 35 -4.50 -7.81 7.89
C ARG A 35 -3.78 -7.89 6.55
N TYR A 36 -4.35 -8.55 5.55
CA TYR A 36 -3.76 -8.58 4.20
C TYR A 36 -3.88 -7.23 3.49
N TYR A 37 -5.04 -6.57 3.59
CA TYR A 37 -5.32 -5.26 2.98
C TYR A 37 -4.67 -4.08 3.72
N LEU A 38 -4.47 -4.16 5.04
CA LEU A 38 -3.80 -3.13 5.85
C LEU A 38 -2.32 -3.42 6.09
N GLY A 39 -1.84 -4.65 5.95
CA GLY A 39 -0.46 -5.03 6.26
C GLY A 39 0.51 -4.88 5.09
N ALA A 40 0.05 -5.14 3.86
CA ALA A 40 0.91 -5.05 2.67
C ALA A 40 1.26 -3.60 2.32
N LEU A 41 0.30 -2.66 2.40
CA LEU A 41 0.53 -1.28 2.00
C LEU A 41 1.56 -0.52 2.86
N PRO A 42 1.53 -0.58 4.20
CA PRO A 42 2.57 0.03 5.04
C PRO A 42 3.95 -0.57 4.78
N LEU A 43 4.04 -1.90 4.62
CA LEU A 43 5.31 -2.56 4.31
C LEU A 43 5.87 -2.08 2.97
N LEU A 44 5.04 -2.06 1.92
CA LEU A 44 5.43 -1.54 0.61
C LEU A 44 5.81 -0.06 0.70
N TYR A 45 5.08 0.74 1.46
CA TYR A 45 5.42 2.15 1.68
C TYR A 45 6.80 2.29 2.33
N THR A 46 7.11 1.50 3.37
CA THR A 46 8.44 1.52 4.01
C THR A 46 9.55 1.15 3.03
N ILE A 47 9.34 0.19 2.14
CA ILE A 47 10.31 -0.15 1.09
C ILE A 47 10.53 1.05 0.16
N LEU A 48 9.46 1.71 -0.30
CA LEU A 48 9.56 2.87 -1.19
C LEU A 48 10.19 4.09 -0.51
N ASP A 49 9.95 4.27 0.80
CA ASP A 49 10.56 5.33 1.61
C ASP A 49 12.05 5.08 1.85
N ASP A 50 12.45 3.84 2.13
CA ASP A 50 13.84 3.44 2.29
C ASP A 50 14.62 3.57 0.97
N LEU A 51 13.96 3.28 -0.17
CA LEU A 51 14.47 3.56 -1.51
C LEU A 51 14.42 5.03 -1.90
N LYS A 52 13.80 5.89 -1.07
CA LYS A 52 13.69 7.33 -1.27
C LYS A 52 13.05 7.70 -2.62
N VAL A 53 12.06 6.91 -3.06
CA VAL A 53 11.42 7.06 -4.38
C VAL A 53 10.82 8.47 -4.55
N ALA A 54 10.13 8.97 -3.52
CA ALA A 54 9.54 10.31 -3.58
C ALA A 54 10.60 11.41 -3.75
N GLU A 55 11.73 11.29 -3.05
CA GLU A 55 12.84 12.26 -3.13
C GLU A 55 13.53 12.23 -4.49
N VAL A 56 13.77 11.03 -5.03
CA VAL A 56 14.31 10.85 -6.39
C VAL A 56 13.40 11.53 -7.40
N VAL A 57 12.10 11.24 -7.38
CA VAL A 57 11.13 11.87 -8.29
C VAL A 57 11.12 13.39 -8.14
N ASN A 58 11.10 13.90 -6.91
CA ASN A 58 11.06 15.34 -6.65
C ASN A 58 12.30 16.09 -7.13
N ARG A 59 13.45 15.42 -7.29
CA ARG A 59 14.66 16.00 -7.88
C ARG A 59 14.48 16.31 -9.37
N TYR A 60 13.78 15.44 -10.10
CA TYR A 60 13.55 15.61 -11.54
C TYR A 60 12.29 16.43 -11.84
N ALA A 61 11.33 16.44 -10.91
CA ALA A 61 10.10 17.21 -11.03
C ALA A 61 9.79 17.97 -9.73
N PRO A 62 10.51 19.07 -9.46
CA PRO A 62 10.21 19.91 -8.30
C PRO A 62 8.84 20.57 -8.48
N THR A 63 8.10 20.71 -7.39
CA THR A 63 6.80 21.38 -7.40
C THR A 63 6.69 22.37 -6.25
N ARG A 64 5.94 23.45 -6.49
CA ARG A 64 5.54 24.41 -5.44
C ARG A 64 4.25 23.98 -4.74
N SER A 65 3.59 22.91 -5.20
CA SER A 65 2.44 22.35 -4.51
C SER A 65 2.89 21.69 -3.22
N ASP A 66 2.09 21.89 -2.18
CA ASP A 66 2.15 21.17 -0.90
C ASP A 66 2.04 19.63 -1.04
N LEU A 67 1.45 19.11 -2.13
CA LEU A 67 1.52 17.69 -2.48
C LEU A 67 2.54 17.47 -3.59
N SER A 68 3.66 16.85 -3.23
CA SER A 68 4.78 16.61 -4.15
C SER A 68 4.47 15.58 -5.25
N HIS A 69 5.15 15.69 -6.40
CA HIS A 69 5.06 14.69 -7.47
C HIS A 69 5.57 13.32 -6.99
N GLY A 70 6.60 13.31 -6.13
CA GLY A 70 7.09 12.10 -5.48
C GLY A 70 6.04 11.38 -4.64
N THR A 71 5.28 12.12 -3.83
CA THR A 71 4.17 11.54 -3.04
C THR A 71 3.10 10.95 -3.96
N VAL A 72 2.77 11.63 -5.05
CA VAL A 72 1.82 11.12 -6.05
C VAL A 72 2.32 9.82 -6.70
N VAL A 73 3.60 9.76 -7.09
CA VAL A 73 4.20 8.55 -7.66
C VAL A 73 4.17 7.39 -6.66
N VAL A 74 4.52 7.63 -5.39
CA VAL A 74 4.45 6.60 -4.35
C VAL A 74 3.03 6.02 -4.26
N VAL A 75 2.00 6.86 -4.26
CA VAL A 75 0.60 6.39 -4.24
C VAL A 75 0.23 5.59 -5.49
N LEU A 76 0.70 6.00 -6.67
CA LEU A 76 0.46 5.26 -7.92
C LEU A 76 1.16 3.90 -7.94
N VAL A 77 2.41 3.82 -7.46
CA VAL A 77 3.15 2.56 -7.34
C VAL A 77 2.45 1.63 -6.34
N LEU A 78 2.06 2.15 -5.18
CA LEU A 78 1.31 1.38 -4.18
C LEU A 78 -0.03 0.90 -4.73
N ASN A 79 -0.75 1.74 -5.49
CA ASN A 79 -1.96 1.32 -6.17
C ASN A 79 -1.67 0.14 -7.11
N ARG A 80 -0.61 0.24 -7.91
CA ARG A 80 -0.24 -0.80 -8.89
C ARG A 80 0.15 -2.12 -8.23
N LEU A 81 0.89 -2.08 -7.12
CA LEU A 81 1.38 -3.27 -6.41
C LEU A 81 0.31 -3.95 -5.55
N HIS A 82 -0.64 -3.19 -5.01
CA HIS A 82 -1.63 -3.72 -4.07
C HIS A 82 -3.00 -3.99 -4.71
N ALA A 83 -3.53 -3.03 -5.48
CA ALA A 83 -4.86 -3.14 -6.08
C ALA A 83 -4.98 -2.20 -7.28
N PRO A 84 -4.51 -2.60 -8.48
CA PRO A 84 -4.44 -1.73 -9.64
C PRO A 84 -5.84 -1.22 -10.00
N ARG A 85 -6.04 0.10 -9.88
CA ARG A 85 -7.27 0.79 -10.26
C ARG A 85 -6.98 1.76 -11.41
N ALA A 86 -8.02 2.05 -12.19
CA ALA A 86 -7.95 3.13 -13.16
C ALA A 86 -7.67 4.47 -12.46
N LEU A 87 -6.98 5.39 -13.15
CA LEU A 87 -6.50 6.65 -12.58
C LEU A 87 -7.59 7.47 -11.87
N HIS A 88 -8.81 7.50 -12.43
CA HIS A 88 -9.94 8.21 -11.86
C HIS A 88 -10.50 7.59 -10.56
N ARG A 89 -10.17 6.33 -10.27
CA ARG A 89 -10.59 5.61 -9.05
C ARG A 89 -9.49 5.54 -7.98
N VAL A 90 -8.33 6.15 -8.23
CA VAL A 90 -7.21 6.11 -7.28
C VAL A 90 -7.54 6.89 -6.01
N ALA A 91 -8.23 8.04 -6.11
CA ALA A 91 -8.70 8.79 -4.95
C ALA A 91 -9.63 7.94 -4.07
N ASP A 92 -10.65 7.31 -4.67
CA ASP A 92 -11.59 6.45 -3.95
C ASP A 92 -10.89 5.27 -3.27
N TRP A 93 -9.97 4.62 -4.00
CA TRP A 93 -9.16 3.55 -3.46
C TRP A 93 -8.31 4.03 -2.29
N MET A 94 -7.62 5.17 -2.43
CA MET A 94 -6.73 5.70 -1.40
C MET A 94 -7.50 6.01 -0.11
N GLY A 95 -8.73 6.53 -0.23
CA GLY A 95 -9.64 6.77 0.91
C GLY A 95 -10.04 5.51 1.69
N GLN A 96 -9.93 4.33 1.08
CA GLN A 96 -10.22 3.03 1.71
C GLN A 96 -8.96 2.37 2.32
N THR A 97 -7.81 3.05 2.29
CA THR A 97 -6.53 2.51 2.77
C THR A 97 -6.00 3.26 3.98
N VAL A 98 -5.03 2.64 4.67
CA VAL A 98 -4.27 3.28 5.76
C VAL A 98 -3.36 4.43 5.27
N LEU A 99 -3.18 4.60 3.95
CA LEU A 99 -2.30 5.63 3.39
C LEU A 99 -2.73 7.06 3.71
N VAL A 100 -4.04 7.32 3.86
CA VAL A 100 -4.54 8.65 4.31
C VAL A 100 -3.90 9.03 5.64
N ARG A 101 -3.80 8.06 6.55
CA ARG A 101 -3.21 8.26 7.88
C ARG A 101 -1.68 8.33 7.84
N ILE A 102 -1.04 7.48 7.03
CA ILE A 102 0.43 7.44 6.92
C ILE A 102 0.97 8.72 6.27
N LEU A 103 0.32 9.17 5.19
CA LEU A 103 0.76 10.34 4.44
C LEU A 103 0.28 11.66 5.05
N GLY A 104 -0.78 11.64 5.87
CA GLY A 104 -1.40 12.85 6.40
C GLY A 104 -2.06 13.71 5.32
N VAL A 105 -2.47 13.11 4.19
CA VAL A 105 -3.06 13.80 3.05
C VAL A 105 -4.43 13.21 2.75
N GLU A 106 -5.42 14.06 2.51
CA GLU A 106 -6.76 13.63 2.10
C GLU A 106 -6.76 12.97 0.71
N SER A 107 -7.58 11.93 0.56
CA SER A 107 -7.67 11.18 -0.71
C SER A 107 -8.18 12.01 -1.88
N ALA A 108 -9.06 12.98 -1.64
CA ALA A 108 -9.58 13.89 -2.66
C ALA A 108 -8.49 14.70 -3.39
N ARG A 109 -7.32 14.86 -2.75
CA ARG A 109 -6.18 15.55 -3.35
C ARG A 109 -5.52 14.74 -4.48
N PHE A 110 -5.76 13.44 -4.54
CA PHE A 110 -5.29 12.52 -5.59
C PHE A 110 -6.31 12.38 -6.73
N ASN A 111 -6.92 13.50 -7.16
CA ASN A 111 -7.83 13.50 -8.29
C ASN A 111 -7.11 13.21 -9.62
N LYS A 112 -7.86 12.69 -10.60
CA LYS A 112 -7.36 12.25 -11.91
C LYS A 112 -6.46 13.29 -12.59
N ASP A 113 -6.84 14.57 -12.57
CA ASP A 113 -6.11 15.62 -13.28
C ASP A 113 -4.73 15.85 -12.68
N ARG A 114 -4.62 15.83 -11.35
CA ARG A 114 -3.31 15.90 -10.68
C ARG A 114 -2.45 14.68 -10.99
N LEU A 115 -3.04 13.49 -10.97
CA LEU A 115 -2.32 12.25 -11.28
C LEU A 115 -1.81 12.27 -12.73
N ALA A 116 -2.66 12.64 -13.68
CA ALA A 116 -2.32 12.74 -15.09
C ALA A 116 -1.23 13.78 -15.33
N ARG A 117 -1.35 14.98 -14.73
CA ARG A 117 -0.33 16.03 -14.81
C ARG A 117 1.01 15.57 -14.25
N THR A 118 1.00 14.84 -13.13
CA THR A 118 2.23 14.29 -12.56
C THR A 118 2.88 13.32 -13.53
N LEU A 119 2.11 12.40 -14.13
CA LEU A 119 2.65 11.48 -15.12
C LEU A 119 3.24 12.23 -16.33
N SER A 120 2.54 13.23 -16.87
CA SER A 120 3.03 14.05 -17.99
C SER A 120 4.33 14.78 -17.68
N VAL A 121 4.48 15.31 -16.46
CA VAL A 121 5.72 15.98 -16.02
C VAL A 121 6.89 14.99 -15.91
N LEU A 122 6.61 13.73 -15.55
CA LEU A 122 7.64 12.72 -15.34
C LEU A 122 8.02 11.96 -16.61
N THR A 123 7.16 11.94 -17.64
CA THR A 123 7.42 11.25 -18.91
C THR A 123 8.83 11.48 -19.44
N PRO A 124 9.36 12.73 -19.52
CA PRO A 124 10.70 12.98 -20.05
C PRO A 124 11.85 12.46 -19.19
N HIS A 125 11.61 12.14 -17.92
CA HIS A 125 12.63 11.78 -16.92
C HIS A 125 12.53 10.32 -16.44
N THR A 126 11.72 9.51 -17.11
CA THR A 126 11.37 8.16 -16.64
C THR A 126 12.61 7.26 -16.52
N GLN A 127 13.54 7.36 -17.45
CA GLN A 127 14.75 6.53 -17.47
C GLN A 127 15.71 6.90 -16.34
N GLU A 128 15.92 8.19 -16.11
CA GLU A 128 16.80 8.70 -15.06
C GLU A 128 16.25 8.39 -13.67
N ILE A 129 14.94 8.55 -13.49
CA ILE A 129 14.25 8.17 -12.25
C ILE A 129 14.41 6.66 -12.01
N TRP A 130 14.19 5.83 -13.03
CA TRP A 130 14.38 4.38 -12.94
C TRP A 130 15.80 4.01 -12.50
N GLN A 131 16.81 4.53 -13.20
CA GLN A 131 18.22 4.28 -12.89
C GLN A 131 18.58 4.69 -11.46
N ALA A 132 18.11 5.86 -11.01
CA ALA A 132 18.36 6.36 -9.66
C ALA A 132 17.72 5.48 -8.57
N VAL A 133 16.51 4.98 -8.79
CA VAL A 133 15.83 4.07 -7.85
C VAL A 133 16.51 2.69 -7.83
N VAL A 134 16.82 2.12 -9.00
CA VAL A 134 17.49 0.81 -9.10
C VAL A 134 18.87 0.84 -8.46
N SER A 135 19.66 1.88 -8.72
CA SER A 135 20.99 2.05 -8.13
C SER A 135 20.91 2.05 -6.59
N ARG A 136 19.91 2.73 -6.02
CA ARG A 136 19.65 2.69 -4.58
C ARG A 136 19.24 1.31 -4.09
N ALA A 137 18.39 0.60 -4.83
CA ALA A 137 17.94 -0.73 -4.45
C ALA A 137 19.08 -1.75 -4.39
N ILE A 138 19.99 -1.71 -5.36
CA ILE A 138 21.19 -2.56 -5.39
C ILE A 138 22.04 -2.30 -4.14
N VAL A 139 22.38 -1.04 -3.88
CA VAL A 139 23.22 -0.66 -2.72
C VAL A 139 22.55 -1.01 -1.40
N ARG A 140 21.23 -0.82 -1.29
CA ARG A 140 20.50 -0.97 -0.04
C ARG A 140 20.17 -2.41 0.32
N TYR A 141 19.75 -3.20 -0.67
CA TYR A 141 19.27 -4.57 -0.47
C TYR A 141 20.27 -5.63 -0.94
N ASN A 142 21.46 -5.23 -1.43
CA ASN A 142 22.47 -6.12 -1.99
C ASN A 142 21.88 -7.07 -3.04
N ILE A 143 21.03 -6.52 -3.91
CA ILE A 143 20.33 -7.30 -4.94
C ILE A 143 21.35 -7.75 -5.97
N ASP A 144 21.49 -9.07 -6.13
CA ASP A 144 22.30 -9.65 -7.20
C ASP A 144 21.67 -9.29 -8.54
N LEU A 145 22.40 -8.56 -9.39
CA LEU A 145 21.91 -8.08 -10.69
C LEU A 145 21.73 -9.19 -11.73
N SER A 146 22.20 -10.41 -11.44
CA SER A 146 22.03 -11.57 -12.32
C SER A 146 20.57 -11.90 -12.64
N VAL A 147 19.61 -11.46 -11.81
CA VAL A 147 18.17 -11.73 -12.01
C VAL A 147 17.42 -10.65 -12.82
N ILE A 148 18.05 -9.51 -13.14
CA ILE A 148 17.38 -8.38 -13.82
C ILE A 148 17.82 -8.23 -15.29
N CYS A 149 19.01 -8.72 -15.65
CA CYS A 149 19.58 -8.62 -17.00
C CYS A 149 19.42 -9.89 -17.87
N SER A 150 18.46 -10.77 -17.57
CA SER A 150 18.11 -11.93 -18.41
C SER A 150 16.97 -11.63 -19.37
#